data_AF-A0A6A5AEW5-F1
#
_entry.id   AF-A0A6A5AEW5-F1
#
_cell.length_a   1.000
_cell.length_b   1.000
_cell.length_c   1.000
_cell.angle_alpha   90.00
_cell.angle_beta   90.00
_cell.angle_gamma   90.00
#
_symmetry.space_group_name_H-M   'P 1'
#
loop_
_entity.id
_entity.type
_entity.pdbx_description
1 polymer ?
#
loop_
_entity_poly.entity_id
_entity_poly.type
_entity_poly.pdbx_seq_one_letter_code
_entity_poly.pdbx_strand_id
1 'polypeptide(L)'
;MLVNTVDDFNPAAVDPHETIELVQFPDAPHPSKRASTKRMLLFQHALQTTTIDLANVPKFEPLKRLKSTSSQPSASSPIPYLNTLMQASYYDGQVVHIETIPSRAARFGDRQLQDLGVCDTVCRGVLFEKIYSHQSEAIQAILEGHHVVISTSTSSGKSIVYNVPVAHALSTSNSTAFYLFPTK
;
A
#
# COMPACT_ATOMS: atom_id res chain seq x y z
N MET A 1 8.72 -39.90 -1.99
CA MET A 1 8.12 -39.01 -0.98
C MET A 1 8.95 -37.74 -0.92
N LEU A 2 8.58 -36.74 -1.72
CA LEU A 2 9.11 -35.39 -1.59
C LEU A 2 7.98 -34.55 -1.00
N VAL A 3 8.33 -33.84 0.06
CA VAL A 3 7.46 -33.07 0.92
C VAL A 3 6.76 -32.00 0.09
N ASN A 4 5.44 -31.90 0.24
CA ASN A 4 4.61 -30.82 -0.30
C ASN A 4 5.21 -29.47 0.10
N THR A 5 5.99 -28.86 -0.77
CA THR A 5 6.33 -27.44 -0.69
C THR A 5 5.09 -26.68 -1.09
N VAL A 6 4.36 -26.17 -0.11
CA VAL A 6 3.36 -25.14 -0.35
C VAL A 6 4.11 -23.95 -0.94
N ASP A 7 3.74 -23.56 -2.14
CA ASP A 7 4.29 -22.40 -2.82
C ASP A 7 3.77 -21.14 -2.12
N ASP A 8 4.62 -20.52 -1.31
CA ASP A 8 4.34 -19.27 -0.59
C ASP A 8 4.13 -18.06 -1.54
N PHE A 9 4.46 -18.22 -2.82
CA PHE A 9 4.23 -17.21 -3.87
C PHE A 9 3.02 -17.53 -4.74
N ASN A 10 2.29 -18.61 -4.46
CA ASN A 10 1.01 -18.86 -5.11
C ASN A 10 0.11 -17.63 -4.85
N PRO A 11 -0.27 -16.87 -5.90
CA PRO A 11 -1.14 -15.72 -5.70
C PRO A 11 -2.37 -16.22 -4.95
N ALA A 12 -2.62 -15.63 -3.77
CA ALA A 12 -3.77 -16.01 -2.95
C ALA A 12 -5.00 -16.19 -3.85
N ALA A 13 -5.73 -17.28 -3.63
CA ALA A 13 -6.87 -17.66 -4.46
C ALA A 13 -7.70 -16.41 -4.77
N VAL A 14 -7.83 -16.13 -6.06
CA VAL A 14 -8.41 -14.87 -6.53
C VAL A 14 -9.85 -14.84 -6.09
N ASP A 15 -10.16 -14.04 -5.08
CA ASP A 15 -11.53 -13.79 -4.68
C ASP A 15 -12.21 -13.00 -5.82
N PRO A 16 -13.20 -13.59 -6.52
CA PRO A 16 -13.91 -12.91 -7.58
C PRO A 16 -14.72 -11.72 -7.08
N HIS A 17 -14.82 -11.51 -5.77
CA HIS A 17 -15.55 -10.41 -5.14
C HIS A 17 -14.67 -9.33 -4.50
N GLU A 18 -13.33 -9.46 -4.48
CA GLU A 18 -12.43 -8.54 -3.75
C GLU A 18 -13.06 -8.15 -2.40
N THR A 19 -13.44 -9.17 -1.62
CA THR A 19 -14.31 -8.98 -0.46
C THR A 19 -13.55 -8.19 0.61
N ILE A 20 -14.07 -7.03 0.98
CA ILE A 20 -13.59 -6.29 2.15
C ILE A 20 -14.10 -7.02 3.39
N GLU A 21 -13.19 -7.64 4.14
CA GLU A 21 -13.51 -8.14 5.46
C GLU A 21 -13.48 -6.98 6.47
N LEU A 22 -14.67 -6.54 6.89
CA LEU A 22 -14.82 -5.57 7.96
C LEU A 22 -14.57 -6.25 9.30
N VAL A 23 -13.34 -6.16 9.80
CA VAL A 23 -12.98 -6.65 11.13
C VAL A 23 -13.10 -5.51 12.14
N GLN A 24 -14.16 -5.54 12.94
CA GLN A 24 -14.32 -4.60 14.05
C GLN A 24 -13.48 -5.07 15.25
N PHE A 25 -12.44 -4.32 15.58
CA PHE A 25 -11.69 -4.52 16.81
C PHE A 25 -12.44 -3.86 17.98
N PRO A 26 -12.48 -4.48 19.18
CA PRO A 26 -13.02 -3.83 20.37
C PRO A 26 -12.19 -2.58 20.70
N ASP A 27 -12.86 -1.52 21.16
CA ASP A 27 -12.21 -0.27 21.56
C ASP A 27 -11.05 -0.57 22.52
N ALA A 28 -9.83 -0.20 22.10
CA ALA A 28 -8.67 -0.34 22.97
C ALA A 28 -8.88 0.54 24.22
N PRO A 29 -8.74 0.00 25.45
CA PRO A 29 -8.94 0.79 26.65
C PRO A 29 -7.96 1.96 26.64
N HIS A 30 -8.50 3.18 26.72
CA HIS A 30 -7.72 4.42 26.75
C HIS A 30 -6.57 4.26 27.76
N PRO A 31 -5.30 4.35 27.33
CA PRO A 31 -4.19 4.21 28.26
C PRO A 31 -4.25 5.34 29.28
N SER A 32 -4.37 4.99 30.57
CA SER A 32 -4.35 5.98 31.64
C SER A 32 -3.15 6.92 31.48
N LYS A 33 -3.32 8.22 31.72
CA LYS A 33 -2.24 9.23 31.63
C LYS A 33 -0.94 8.76 32.30
N ARG A 34 -1.07 8.01 33.40
CA ARG A 34 0.01 7.40 34.20
C ARG A 34 0.86 6.38 33.42
N ALA A 35 0.25 5.56 32.56
CA ALA A 35 0.97 4.59 31.73
C ALA A 35 1.79 5.27 30.62
N SER A 36 1.28 6.38 30.08
CA SER A 36 1.98 7.18 29.07
C SER A 36 3.23 7.86 29.65
N THR A 37 3.12 8.48 30.83
CA THR A 37 4.26 9.12 31.50
C THR A 37 5.39 8.14 31.82
N LYS A 38 5.06 6.93 32.28
CA LYS A 38 6.07 5.90 32.59
C LYS A 38 6.83 5.44 31.34
N ARG A 39 6.13 5.25 30.21
CA ARG A 39 6.76 4.88 28.93
C ARG A 39 7.65 5.99 28.40
N MET A 40 7.23 7.25 28.51
CA MET A 40 8.04 8.40 28.10
C MET A 40 9.33 8.52 28.90
N LEU A 41 9.27 8.30 30.22
CA LEU A 41 10.46 8.29 31.09
C LEU A 41 11.41 7.15 30.74
N LEU A 42 10.90 5.94 30.49
CA LEU A 42 11.72 4.79 30.08
C LEU A 42 12.40 5.04 28.73
N PHE A 43 11.70 5.67 27.78
CA PHE A 43 12.27 6.02 26.48
C PHE A 43 13.35 7.10 26.58
N GLN A 44 13.13 8.15 27.37
CA GLN A 44 14.16 9.17 27.64
C GLN A 44 15.39 8.58 28.33
N HIS A 45 15.19 7.69 29.30
CA HIS A 45 16.29 7.00 29.96
C HIS A 45 17.08 6.14 28.97
N ALA A 46 16.40 5.39 28.10
CA ALA A 46 17.05 4.59 27.06
C ALA A 46 17.87 5.46 26.09
N LEU A 47 17.37 6.63 25.69
CA LEU A 47 18.10 7.57 24.84
C LEU A 47 19.35 8.14 25.53
N GLN A 48 19.30 8.37 26.84
CA GLN A 48 20.44 8.85 27.62
C GLN A 48 21.50 7.78 27.85
N THR A 49 21.10 6.51 27.97
CA THR A 49 22.02 5.38 28.20
C THR A 49 22.58 4.78 26.92
N THR A 50 22.03 5.09 25.75
CA THR A 50 22.45 4.48 24.49
C THR A 50 23.43 5.39 23.74
N THR A 51 24.73 5.13 23.89
CA THR A 51 25.74 5.63 22.97
C THR A 51 25.73 4.79 21.70
N ILE A 52 25.04 5.27 20.65
CA ILE A 52 25.06 4.65 19.33
C ILE A 52 26.35 5.10 18.64
N ASP A 53 27.28 4.17 18.43
CA ASP A 53 28.49 4.43 17.65
C ASP A 53 28.14 4.54 16.16
N LEU A 54 28.06 5.78 15.69
CA LEU A 54 27.79 6.13 14.30
C LEU A 54 29.05 6.11 13.43
N ALA A 55 30.23 5.86 13.99
CA ALA A 55 31.51 5.94 13.26
C ALA A 55 31.63 4.88 12.15
N ASN A 56 30.90 3.77 12.27
CA ASN A 56 30.91 2.66 11.31
C ASN A 56 29.71 2.63 10.36
N VAL A 57 28.88 3.67 10.31
CA VAL A 57 27.78 3.74 9.33
C VAL A 57 28.37 4.03 7.94
N PRO A 58 28.26 3.11 6.97
CA PRO A 58 28.75 3.34 5.62
C PRO A 58 28.03 4.55 5.02
N LYS A 59 28.78 5.51 4.46
CA LYS A 59 28.17 6.60 3.71
C LYS A 59 27.47 6.02 2.49
N PHE A 60 26.16 6.26 2.39
CA PHE A 60 25.40 5.89 1.20
C PHE A 60 25.90 6.70 0.00
N GLU A 61 26.56 6.03 -0.94
CA GLU A 61 26.85 6.60 -2.26
C GLU A 61 25.74 6.16 -3.24
N PRO A 62 24.96 7.11 -3.79
CA PRO A 62 23.95 6.76 -4.77
C PRO A 62 24.63 6.22 -6.03
N LEU A 63 24.22 5.02 -6.47
CA LEU A 63 24.66 4.43 -7.73
C LEU A 63 24.48 5.44 -8.87
N LYS A 64 25.56 5.72 -9.61
CA LYS A 64 25.51 6.55 -10.81
C LYS A 64 24.54 5.90 -11.80
N ARG A 65 23.39 6.54 -11.98
CA ARG A 65 22.39 6.15 -12.97
C ARG A 65 23.06 6.14 -14.34
N LEU A 66 23.28 4.94 -14.89
CA LEU A 66 23.72 4.79 -16.27
C LEU A 66 22.67 5.47 -17.15
N LYS A 67 23.09 6.49 -17.90
CA LYS A 67 22.22 7.12 -18.91
C LYS A 67 21.94 6.06 -19.96
N SER A 68 20.78 5.42 -19.89
CA SER A 68 20.29 4.59 -20.98
C SER A 68 19.95 5.52 -22.15
N THR A 69 20.90 5.72 -23.05
CA THR A 69 20.61 6.10 -24.43
C THR A 69 20.03 4.87 -25.14
N SER A 70 18.83 4.47 -24.75
CA SER A 70 18.01 3.59 -25.57
C SER A 70 16.86 4.45 -26.07
N SER A 71 16.88 4.71 -27.38
CA SER A 71 15.67 5.06 -28.13
C SER A 71 14.53 4.22 -27.60
N GLN A 72 13.54 4.86 -26.99
CA GLN A 72 12.34 4.19 -26.48
C GLN A 72 11.79 3.33 -27.62
N PRO A 73 11.76 1.99 -27.49
CA PRO A 73 10.90 1.21 -28.35
C PRO A 73 9.49 1.76 -28.14
N SER A 74 8.79 2.04 -29.23
CA SER A 74 7.35 2.26 -29.17
C SER A 74 6.70 1.16 -28.31
N ALA A 75 5.59 1.48 -27.64
CA ALA A 75 4.80 0.65 -26.72
C ALA A 75 4.23 -0.64 -27.37
N SER A 76 5.10 -1.38 -28.03
CA SER A 76 4.95 -2.73 -28.50
C SER A 76 5.16 -3.62 -27.30
N SER A 77 4.29 -4.62 -27.17
CA SER A 77 4.28 -5.62 -26.11
C SER A 77 5.69 -6.00 -25.64
N PRO A 78 5.92 -6.23 -24.33
CA PRO A 78 7.24 -6.68 -23.83
C PRO A 78 7.59 -8.12 -24.29
N ILE A 79 6.64 -8.84 -24.90
CA ILE A 79 6.79 -10.25 -25.32
C ILE A 79 8.02 -10.49 -26.22
N PRO A 80 8.32 -9.68 -27.26
CA PRO A 80 9.49 -9.90 -28.10
C PRO A 80 10.80 -9.76 -27.32
N TYR A 81 10.84 -8.88 -26.30
CA TYR A 81 12.00 -8.74 -25.43
C TYR A 81 12.19 -9.97 -24.55
N LEU A 82 11.10 -10.48 -23.94
CA LEU A 82 11.13 -11.72 -23.18
C LEU A 82 11.60 -12.91 -24.04
N ASN A 83 11.10 -13.02 -25.26
CA ASN A 83 11.52 -14.06 -26.21
C ASN A 83 13.01 -13.95 -26.55
N THR A 84 13.53 -12.73 -26.74
CA THR A 84 14.95 -12.49 -27.01
C THR A 84 15.82 -12.91 -25.82
N LEU A 85 15.40 -12.58 -24.59
CA LEU A 85 16.10 -12.97 -23.37
C LEU A 85 16.13 -14.50 -23.22
N MET A 86 15.00 -15.17 -23.45
CA MET A 86 14.88 -16.62 -23.37
C MET A 86 15.73 -17.35 -24.42
N GLN A 87 16.01 -16.72 -25.55
CA GLN A 87 16.86 -17.27 -26.63
C GLN A 87 18.34 -16.93 -26.47
N ALA A 88 18.71 -16.12 -25.47
CA ALA A 88 20.10 -15.72 -25.27
C ALA A 88 20.91 -16.88 -24.70
N SER A 89 22.08 -17.17 -25.29
CA SER A 89 22.94 -18.29 -24.89
C SER A 89 23.41 -18.27 -23.43
N TYR A 90 23.43 -17.09 -22.80
CA TYR A 90 23.78 -16.93 -21.38
C TYR A 90 22.58 -17.08 -20.43
N TYR A 91 21.36 -17.21 -20.96
CA TYR A 91 20.11 -17.31 -20.20
C TYR A 91 19.30 -18.58 -20.55
N ASP A 92 19.77 -19.33 -21.56
CA ASP A 92 19.20 -20.60 -21.99
C ASP A 92 19.08 -21.60 -20.82
N GLY A 93 17.94 -22.29 -20.75
CA GLY A 93 17.64 -23.28 -19.70
C GLY A 93 17.45 -22.75 -18.27
N GLN A 94 17.51 -21.43 -18.01
CA GLN A 94 17.36 -20.87 -16.65
C GLN A 94 15.91 -20.61 -16.23
N VAL A 95 14.96 -20.56 -17.18
CA VAL A 95 13.55 -20.35 -16.89
C VAL A 95 12.88 -21.68 -16.54
N VAL A 96 12.55 -21.86 -15.27
CA VAL A 96 11.90 -23.09 -14.76
C VAL A 96 10.37 -23.01 -14.76
N HIS A 97 9.81 -21.80 -14.81
CA HIS A 97 8.37 -21.57 -14.74
C HIS A 97 7.98 -20.29 -15.48
N ILE A 98 6.85 -20.33 -16.20
CA ILE A 98 6.24 -19.17 -16.85
C ILE A 98 4.75 -19.23 -16.51
N GLU A 99 4.28 -18.17 -15.85
CA GLU A 99 2.86 -17.98 -15.56
C GLU A 99 2.35 -16.76 -16.32
N THR A 100 1.15 -16.89 -16.89
CA THR A 100 0.44 -15.74 -17.47
C THR A 100 -0.74 -15.39 -16.58
N ILE A 101 -0.65 -14.24 -15.92
CA ILE A 101 -1.75 -13.70 -15.12
C ILE A 101 -2.71 -12.97 -16.08
N PRO A 102 -4.01 -13.35 -16.14
CA PRO A 102 -4.97 -12.70 -17.03
C PRO A 102 -5.20 -11.24 -16.63
N SER A 103 -5.46 -10.39 -17.62
CA SER A 103 -5.85 -9.00 -17.36
C SER A 103 -7.18 -8.93 -16.61
N ARG A 104 -7.33 -7.91 -15.77
CA ARG A 104 -8.54 -7.67 -14.99
C ARG A 104 -9.12 -6.31 -15.37
N ALA A 105 -10.41 -6.29 -15.68
CA ALA A 105 -11.11 -5.04 -15.91
C ALA A 105 -11.27 -4.28 -14.58
N ALA A 106 -11.20 -2.95 -14.66
CA ALA A 106 -11.52 -2.08 -13.54
C ALA A 106 -12.96 -2.29 -13.06
N ARG A 107 -13.16 -2.38 -11.75
CA ARG A 107 -14.48 -2.39 -11.10
C ARG A 107 -14.64 -1.10 -10.31
N PHE A 108 -15.70 -0.36 -10.61
CA PHE A 108 -15.98 0.91 -9.95
C PHE A 108 -17.11 0.73 -8.94
N GLY A 109 -17.05 1.48 -7.84
CA GLY A 109 -18.10 1.47 -6.85
C GLY A 109 -19.36 2.18 -7.35
N ASP A 110 -20.52 1.76 -6.83
CA ASP A 110 -21.82 2.34 -7.18
C ASP A 110 -21.99 3.77 -6.66
N ARG A 111 -21.30 4.11 -5.56
CA ARG A 111 -21.30 5.44 -4.95
C ARG A 111 -19.99 6.17 -5.17
N GLN A 112 -20.07 7.42 -5.61
CA GLN A 112 -18.93 8.31 -5.68
C GLN A 112 -18.74 9.08 -4.37
N LEU A 113 -17.62 9.78 -4.23
CA LEU A 113 -17.27 10.51 -2.99
C LEU A 113 -18.40 11.43 -2.51
N GLN A 114 -19.07 12.10 -3.45
CA GLN A 114 -20.19 12.99 -3.18
C GLN A 114 -21.36 12.24 -2.53
N ASP A 115 -21.69 11.07 -3.05
CA ASP A 115 -22.78 10.20 -2.57
C ASP A 115 -22.45 9.58 -1.21
N LEU A 116 -21.16 9.50 -0.86
CA LEU A 116 -20.68 9.03 0.43
C LEU A 116 -20.70 10.13 1.51
N GLY A 117 -21.11 11.36 1.18
CA GLY A 117 -21.13 12.48 2.12
C GLY A 117 -19.77 13.16 2.32
N VAL A 118 -18.80 12.90 1.43
CA VAL A 118 -17.53 13.62 1.44
C VAL A 118 -17.78 15.08 1.06
N CYS A 119 -17.16 16.00 1.80
CA CYS A 119 -17.37 17.43 1.61
C CYS A 119 -16.82 17.93 0.26
N ASP A 120 -17.49 18.94 -0.32
CA ASP A 120 -17.22 19.47 -1.67
C ASP A 120 -15.73 19.80 -1.93
N THR A 121 -15.06 20.43 -0.96
CA THR A 121 -13.64 20.78 -1.08
C THR A 121 -12.75 19.58 -1.35
N VAL A 122 -13.03 18.43 -0.74
CA VAL A 122 -12.27 17.20 -0.92
C VAL A 122 -12.65 16.55 -2.25
N CYS A 123 -13.95 16.49 -2.58
CA CYS A 123 -14.42 15.97 -3.86
C CYS A 123 -13.78 16.70 -5.05
N ARG A 124 -13.66 18.03 -4.99
CA ARG A 124 -13.00 18.85 -6.02
C ARG A 124 -11.49 18.67 -6.09
N GLY A 125 -10.86 18.26 -5.00
CA GLY A 125 -9.42 17.97 -4.95
C GLY A 125 -9.04 16.62 -5.56
N VAL A 126 -10.02 15.73 -5.73
CA VAL A 126 -9.82 14.39 -6.32
C VAL A 126 -10.02 14.48 -7.83
N LEU A 127 -8.97 14.12 -8.60
CA LEU A 127 -8.90 14.34 -10.04
C LEU A 127 -9.59 13.27 -10.91
N PHE A 128 -10.27 12.30 -10.31
CA PHE A 128 -10.94 11.21 -11.04
C PHE A 128 -12.42 11.14 -10.68
N GLU A 129 -13.23 10.94 -11.71
CA GLU A 129 -14.70 10.94 -11.61
C GLU A 129 -15.25 9.66 -10.97
N LYS A 130 -14.52 8.55 -11.10
CA LYS A 130 -14.93 7.23 -10.61
C LYS A 130 -13.89 6.64 -9.68
N ILE A 131 -14.32 6.20 -8.51
CA ILE A 131 -13.50 5.46 -7.56
C ILE A 131 -13.74 3.95 -7.71
N TYR A 132 -12.70 3.15 -7.44
CA TYR A 132 -12.82 1.70 -7.49
C TYR A 132 -13.77 1.18 -6.40
N SER A 133 -14.37 -0.01 -6.61
CA SER A 133 -15.30 -0.64 -5.67
C SER A 133 -14.73 -0.72 -4.25
N HIS A 134 -13.49 -1.22 -4.14
CA HIS A 134 -12.82 -1.36 -2.85
C HIS A 134 -12.55 -0.03 -2.17
N GLN A 135 -12.41 1.05 -2.94
CA GLN A 135 -12.22 2.39 -2.39
C GLN A 135 -13.53 2.95 -1.86
N SER A 136 -14.62 2.81 -2.62
CA SER A 136 -15.95 3.27 -2.23
C SER A 136 -16.41 2.62 -0.92
N GLU A 137 -16.34 1.30 -0.85
CA GLU A 137 -16.75 0.53 0.33
C GLU A 137 -15.88 0.85 1.56
N ALA A 138 -14.56 0.92 1.40
CA ALA A 138 -13.66 1.23 2.51
C ALA A 138 -13.84 2.67 3.03
N ILE A 139 -14.00 3.65 2.13
CA ILE A 139 -14.25 5.04 2.51
C ILE A 139 -15.57 5.15 3.26
N GLN A 140 -16.63 4.49 2.78
CA GLN A 140 -17.93 4.48 3.45
C GLN A 140 -17.79 3.93 4.88
N ALA A 141 -17.16 2.77 5.05
CA ALA A 141 -17.00 2.15 6.36
C ALA A 141 -16.23 3.07 7.35
N ILE A 142 -15.19 3.76 6.88
CA ILE A 142 -14.44 4.73 7.69
C ILE A 142 -15.31 5.93 8.08
N LEU A 143 -16.11 6.48 7.16
CA LEU A 143 -17.01 7.60 7.44
C LEU A 143 -18.13 7.20 8.41
N GLU A 144 -18.53 5.93 8.44
CA GLU A 144 -19.46 5.36 9.41
C GLU A 144 -18.81 5.06 10.78
N GLY A 145 -17.51 5.30 10.94
CA GLY A 145 -16.77 5.12 12.20
C GLY A 145 -16.16 3.74 12.40
N HIS A 146 -16.11 2.89 11.37
CA HIS A 146 -15.52 1.56 11.46
C HIS A 146 -13.99 1.59 11.27
N HIS A 147 -13.31 0.62 11.88
CA HIS A 147 -11.90 0.34 11.61
C HIS A 147 -11.76 -0.53 10.36
N VAL A 148 -10.89 -0.12 9.42
CA VAL A 148 -10.73 -0.79 8.13
C VAL A 148 -9.31 -1.25 7.93
N VAL A 149 -9.15 -2.52 7.55
CA VAL A 149 -7.91 -3.10 7.03
C VAL A 149 -8.11 -3.35 5.54
N ILE A 150 -7.21 -2.85 4.70
CA ILE A 150 -7.29 -3.01 3.25
C ILE A 150 -6.11 -3.84 2.74
N SER A 151 -6.41 -5.01 2.16
CA SER A 151 -5.44 -5.87 1.50
C SER A 151 -5.66 -5.85 -0.01
N THR A 152 -4.91 -5.01 -0.72
CA THR A 152 -4.98 -4.90 -2.19
C THR A 152 -3.58 -4.82 -2.79
N SER A 153 -3.45 -5.24 -4.04
CA SER A 153 -2.17 -5.26 -4.78
C SER A 153 -1.51 -3.87 -4.85
N THR A 154 -0.19 -3.84 -5.06
CA THR A 154 0.55 -2.60 -5.28
C THR A 154 -0.05 -1.83 -6.47
N SER A 155 -0.11 -0.49 -6.38
CA SER A 155 -0.74 0.38 -7.38
C SER A 155 -2.29 0.36 -7.46
N SER A 156 -2.99 -0.32 -6.54
CA SER A 156 -4.47 -0.31 -6.45
C SER A 156 -5.10 1.00 -5.96
N GLY A 157 -4.29 2.01 -5.63
CA GLY A 157 -4.75 3.29 -5.11
C GLY A 157 -5.18 3.29 -3.64
N LYS A 158 -4.69 2.38 -2.79
CA LYS A 158 -4.95 2.34 -1.32
C LYS A 158 -4.84 3.69 -0.63
N SER A 159 -3.96 4.56 -1.10
CA SER A 159 -3.74 5.88 -0.49
C SER A 159 -4.98 6.75 -0.44
N ILE A 160 -5.91 6.59 -1.40
CA ILE A 160 -7.15 7.35 -1.36
C ILE A 160 -8.02 6.98 -0.15
N VAL A 161 -8.00 5.70 0.24
CA VAL A 161 -8.91 5.14 1.24
C VAL A 161 -8.69 5.79 2.60
N TYR A 162 -7.43 6.06 2.97
CA TYR A 162 -7.13 6.77 4.21
C TYR A 162 -7.07 8.30 4.03
N ASN A 163 -6.68 8.81 2.86
CA ASN A 163 -6.55 10.26 2.68
C ASN A 163 -7.88 11.00 2.55
N VAL A 164 -8.88 10.41 1.89
CA VAL A 164 -10.19 11.07 1.70
C VAL A 164 -10.91 11.28 3.04
N PRO A 165 -11.06 10.27 3.91
CA PRO A 165 -11.70 10.48 5.21
C PRO A 165 -10.93 11.45 6.10
N VAL A 166 -9.60 11.41 6.08
CA VAL A 166 -8.77 12.37 6.83
C VAL A 166 -9.00 13.79 6.33
N ALA A 167 -8.91 14.02 5.01
CA ALA A 167 -9.13 15.33 4.43
C ALA A 167 -10.56 15.84 4.71
N HIS A 168 -11.55 14.94 4.67
CA HIS A 168 -12.93 15.27 5.01
C HIS A 168 -13.07 15.72 6.47
N ALA A 169 -12.52 14.95 7.43
CA ALA A 169 -12.56 15.29 8.85
C ALA A 169 -11.87 16.62 9.14
N LEU A 170 -10.69 16.87 8.53
CA LEU A 170 -9.95 18.12 8.65
C LEU A 170 -10.68 19.32 8.04
N SER A 171 -11.49 19.11 7.00
CA SER A 171 -12.24 20.18 6.34
C SER A 171 -13.56 20.51 7.04
N THR A 172 -14.13 19.57 7.79
CA THR A 172 -15.45 19.71 8.43
C THR A 172 -15.39 19.97 9.93
N SER A 173 -14.25 19.71 10.57
CA SER A 173 -14.08 19.83 12.02
C SER A 173 -12.64 20.18 12.41
N ASN A 174 -12.44 20.61 13.65
CA ASN A 174 -11.10 20.81 14.21
C ASN A 174 -10.48 19.46 14.61
N SER A 175 -10.04 18.70 13.60
CA SER A 175 -9.53 17.33 13.74
C SER A 175 -8.01 17.26 13.58
N THR A 176 -7.42 16.10 13.94
CA THR A 176 -6.00 15.79 13.70
C THR A 176 -5.89 14.33 13.29
N ALA A 177 -4.97 14.03 12.38
CA ALA A 177 -4.71 12.67 11.91
C ALA A 177 -3.27 12.24 12.22
N PHE A 178 -3.07 10.96 12.47
CA PHE A 178 -1.77 10.35 12.73
C PHE A 178 -1.50 9.26 11.70
N TYR A 179 -0.37 9.39 11.00
CA TYR A 179 0.06 8.45 9.96
C TYR A 179 1.28 7.68 10.46
N LEU A 180 1.22 6.36 10.38
CA LEU A 180 2.33 5.48 10.74
C LEU A 180 2.77 4.69 9.51
N PHE A 181 4.01 4.91 9.09
CA PHE A 181 4.64 4.18 7.99
C PHE A 181 5.85 3.39 8.53
N PRO A 182 6.17 2.22 7.95
CA PRO A 182 7.30 1.41 8.39
C PRO A 182 8.66 2.05 8.12
N THR A 183 8.70 3.05 7.23
CA THR A 183 9.90 3.75 6.80
C THR A 183 9.69 5.26 6.81
N LYS A 184 10.79 6.01 6.90
CA LYS A 184 10.82 7.48 6.79
C LYS A 184 10.86 7.92 5.34
#